data_AF-A0A8S2UB62-F1
#
_entry.id   AF-A0A8S2UB62-F1
#
_cell.length_a   1.000
_cell.length_b   1.000
_cell.length_c   1.000
_cell.angle_alpha   90.00
_cell.angle_beta   90.00
_cell.angle_gamma   90.00
#
_symmetry.space_group_name_H-M   'P 1'
#
loop_
_entity.id
_entity.type
_entity.pdbx_description
1 polymer ?
#
loop_
_entity_poly.entity_id
_entity_poly.type
_entity_poly.pdbx_seq_one_letter_code
_entity_poly.pdbx_strand_id
1 'polypeptide(L)'
;EETVDQRQVIVAAAEDDNTLGDSINRNRRVVEDVAGKQNLTTTNIINDIKMNLGPIVGYAEERLLPLSKACAPLTNIIPDLSVYVHMALDETPEEPPDGLTIDESAAIRLYTIEWEGPHRSLYSILNHTLKTADREDLRPYFKYLKLFLTALAKLPCVPQLTIWRGVTKDLSADFPPGTLVTWWAFSSCTDRAREQHIFRPYE
;
A
#
# COMPACT_ATOMS: atom_id res chain seq x y z
N GLU A 1 -37.28 13.86 26.49
CA GLU A 1 -37.71 12.48 26.81
C GLU A 1 -38.06 11.85 25.47
N GLU A 2 -37.12 11.07 24.92
CA GLU A 2 -37.05 9.59 25.05
C GLU A 2 -37.99 8.93 24.02
N THR A 3 -37.66 7.93 23.23
CA THR A 3 -36.45 7.15 22.90
C THR A 3 -36.94 6.27 21.74
N VAL A 4 -36.18 6.07 20.66
CA VAL A 4 -36.52 5.04 19.67
C VAL A 4 -35.40 4.01 19.63
N ASP A 5 -35.79 2.87 20.16
CA ASP A 5 -35.09 1.61 20.40
C ASP A 5 -34.50 1.02 19.11
N GLN A 6 -33.18 0.76 19.13
CA GLN A 6 -32.46 0.07 18.07
C GLN A 6 -32.59 -1.44 18.28
N ARG A 7 -33.43 -2.10 17.45
CA ARG A 7 -33.49 -3.55 17.40
C ARG A 7 -32.22 -4.12 16.74
N GLN A 8 -31.41 -4.79 17.55
CA GLN A 8 -30.41 -5.76 17.11
C GLN A 8 -31.08 -6.88 16.31
N VAL A 9 -30.62 -7.12 15.08
CA VAL A 9 -30.96 -8.34 14.34
C VAL A 9 -29.77 -9.28 14.45
N ILE A 10 -29.93 -10.30 15.29
CA ILE A 10 -29.04 -11.46 15.37
C ILE A 10 -29.41 -12.36 14.19
N VAL A 11 -28.46 -12.66 13.30
CA VAL A 11 -28.63 -13.74 12.31
C VAL A 11 -27.64 -14.83 12.63
N ALA A 12 -28.18 -15.98 13.03
CA ALA A 12 -27.47 -17.21 13.33
C ALA A 12 -26.75 -17.74 12.08
N ALA A 13 -25.50 -18.16 12.27
CA ALA A 13 -24.75 -18.91 11.27
C ALA A 13 -25.31 -20.33 11.18
N ALA A 14 -25.76 -20.73 10.00
CA ALA A 14 -25.91 -22.14 9.65
C ALA A 14 -24.59 -22.58 8.99
N GLU A 15 -23.90 -23.51 9.64
CA GLU A 15 -22.80 -24.26 9.07
C GLU A 15 -23.39 -25.33 8.15
N ASP A 16 -22.99 -25.34 6.89
CA ASP A 16 -23.09 -26.53 6.04
C ASP A 16 -21.73 -26.76 5.39
N ASP A 17 -21.22 -27.95 5.65
CA ASP A 17 -19.92 -28.49 5.29
C ASP A 17 -19.91 -28.99 3.83
N ASN A 18 -18.70 -29.13 3.29
CA ASN A 18 -18.29 -29.96 2.16
C ASN A 18 -18.32 -29.34 0.74
N THR A 19 -17.16 -28.91 0.22
CA THR A 19 -16.33 -29.73 -0.70
C THR A 19 -15.15 -28.95 -1.30
N LEU A 20 -13.95 -29.48 -1.01
CA LEU A 20 -12.77 -29.69 -1.86
C LEU A 20 -12.42 -28.72 -3.01
N GLY A 21 -11.21 -28.13 -2.88
CA GLY A 21 -10.27 -28.02 -3.99
C GLY A 21 -10.18 -26.67 -4.70
N ASP A 22 -9.53 -25.69 -4.07
CA ASP A 22 -8.72 -24.74 -4.82
C ASP A 22 -7.66 -24.12 -3.91
N SER A 23 -6.40 -24.30 -4.27
CA SER A 23 -5.24 -23.75 -3.57
C SER A 23 -5.16 -22.25 -3.88
N ILE A 24 -6.07 -21.48 -3.30
CA ILE A 24 -6.03 -20.02 -3.33
C ILE A 24 -4.83 -19.61 -2.46
N ASN A 25 -3.76 -19.13 -3.10
CA ASN A 25 -2.75 -18.30 -2.46
C ASN A 25 -3.45 -17.09 -1.84
N ARG A 26 -3.91 -17.25 -0.59
CA ARG A 26 -4.44 -16.14 0.20
C ARG A 26 -3.23 -15.28 0.52
N ASN A 27 -3.17 -14.09 -0.08
CA ASN A 27 -2.26 -13.01 0.28
C ASN A 27 -2.43 -12.72 1.78
N ARG A 28 -1.68 -13.44 2.61
CA ARG A 28 -1.78 -13.38 4.07
C ARG A 28 -0.73 -12.39 4.54
N ARG A 29 -0.99 -11.10 4.30
CA ARG A 29 -0.12 -10.01 4.76
C ARG A 29 0.14 -10.15 6.25
N VAL A 30 1.37 -10.47 6.62
CA VAL A 30 1.88 -10.37 7.98
C VAL A 30 1.89 -8.88 8.33
N VAL A 31 1.00 -8.50 9.24
CA VAL A 31 1.09 -7.20 9.90
C VAL A 31 2.32 -7.27 10.80
N GLU A 32 3.37 -6.52 10.47
CA GLU A 32 4.56 -6.41 11.32
C GLU A 32 4.15 -5.93 12.72
N ASP A 33 4.01 -6.85 13.68
CA ASP A 33 3.98 -6.52 15.10
C ASP A 33 5.42 -6.23 15.55
N VAL A 34 5.87 -5.01 15.32
CA VAL A 34 7.12 -4.53 15.92
C VAL A 34 6.81 -4.11 17.35
N ALA A 35 6.79 -5.10 18.24
CA ALA A 35 6.81 -4.92 19.69
C ALA A 35 8.02 -4.05 20.09
N GLY A 36 7.81 -2.73 20.13
CA GLY A 36 8.84 -1.72 20.44
C GLY A 36 8.73 -0.37 19.73
N LYS A 37 7.87 -0.20 18.70
CA LYS A 37 7.77 1.06 17.91
C LYS A 37 6.51 1.91 18.16
N GLN A 38 5.87 1.79 19.32
CA GLN A 38 4.60 2.46 19.61
C GLN A 38 4.64 4.01 19.49
N ASN A 39 5.81 4.62 19.75
CA ASN A 39 5.99 6.09 19.64
C ASN A 39 6.33 6.60 18.22
N LEU A 40 6.95 5.77 17.36
CA LEU A 40 7.35 6.20 16.01
C LEU A 40 6.15 6.29 15.06
N THR A 41 5.22 5.33 15.12
CA THR A 41 4.07 5.25 14.19
C THR A 41 3.06 6.38 14.42
N THR A 42 2.82 6.76 15.68
CA THR A 42 1.96 7.89 16.06
C THR A 42 2.52 9.22 15.57
N THR A 43 3.83 9.45 15.78
CA THR A 43 4.52 10.67 15.34
C THR A 43 4.51 10.80 13.81
N ASN A 44 4.66 9.70 13.08
CA ASN A 44 4.70 9.70 11.62
C ASN A 44 3.36 9.97 10.94
N ILE A 45 2.22 9.52 11.50
CA ILE A 45 0.89 9.82 10.95
C ILE A 45 0.49 11.27 11.25
N ILE A 46 0.79 11.76 12.46
CA ILE A 46 0.53 13.15 12.86
C ILE A 46 1.36 14.13 12.01
N ASN A 47 2.61 13.78 11.67
CA ASN A 47 3.45 14.59 10.77
C ASN A 47 2.93 14.59 9.32
N ASP A 48 2.44 13.45 8.81
CA ASP A 48 1.87 13.29 7.45
C ASP A 48 0.76 14.32 7.19
N ILE A 49 -0.12 14.52 8.16
CA ILE A 49 -1.33 15.37 8.03
C ILE A 49 -1.03 16.86 8.29
N LYS A 50 -0.08 17.16 9.19
CA LYS A 50 0.23 18.54 9.61
C LYS A 50 1.31 19.21 8.77
N MET A 51 2.20 18.45 8.13
CA MET A 51 3.29 19.00 7.35
C MET A 51 2.86 19.28 5.91
N ASN A 52 2.93 20.55 5.52
CA ASN A 52 2.87 20.94 4.11
C ASN A 52 4.25 20.79 3.49
N LEU A 53 4.54 19.61 2.97
CA LEU A 53 5.84 19.22 2.44
C LEU A 53 6.10 19.69 0.99
N GLY A 54 5.17 20.44 0.40
CA GLY A 54 5.24 20.85 -1.01
C GLY A 54 5.19 19.67 -2.01
N PRO A 55 5.04 19.97 -3.31
CA PRO A 55 5.02 18.96 -4.35
C PRO A 55 6.40 18.30 -4.55
N ILE A 56 6.40 17.07 -5.04
CA ILE A 56 7.63 16.40 -5.50
C ILE A 56 7.91 16.90 -6.93
N VAL A 57 9.06 17.56 -7.12
CA VAL A 57 9.48 18.14 -8.41
C VAL A 57 10.64 17.32 -8.97
N GLY A 58 10.73 17.14 -10.29
CA GLY A 58 11.86 16.49 -10.95
C GLY A 58 11.64 15.03 -11.36
N TYR A 59 10.72 14.30 -10.72
CA TYR A 59 10.47 12.90 -11.07
C TYR A 59 9.78 12.75 -12.43
N ALA A 60 9.00 13.75 -12.86
CA ALA A 60 8.23 13.69 -14.10
C ALA A 60 9.14 13.77 -15.33
N GLU A 61 10.27 14.47 -15.19
CA GLU A 61 11.31 14.67 -16.19
C GLU A 61 12.24 13.45 -16.34
N GLU A 62 12.21 12.49 -15.42
CA GLU A 62 12.95 11.24 -15.57
C GLU A 62 12.50 10.47 -16.81
N ARG A 63 13.46 9.78 -17.42
CA ARG A 63 13.16 8.89 -18.55
C ARG A 63 12.43 7.65 -18.04
N LEU A 64 11.48 7.17 -18.82
CA LEU A 64 10.88 5.87 -18.59
C LEU A 64 11.93 4.78 -18.84
N LEU A 65 12.15 3.91 -17.87
CA LEU A 65 13.19 2.88 -17.88
C LEU A 65 12.58 1.53 -17.51
N PRO A 66 13.18 0.40 -17.96
CA PRO A 66 12.86 -0.93 -17.47
C PRO A 66 13.01 -1.03 -15.95
N LEU A 67 12.25 -1.91 -15.30
CA LEU A 67 12.16 -2.02 -13.85
C LEU A 67 13.52 -2.19 -13.18
N SER A 68 14.36 -3.07 -13.73
CA SER A 68 15.72 -3.32 -13.21
C SER A 68 16.58 -2.05 -13.20
N LYS A 69 16.51 -1.21 -14.25
CA LYS A 69 17.24 0.05 -14.33
C LYS A 69 16.60 1.15 -13.47
N ALA A 70 15.28 1.14 -13.33
CA ALA A 70 14.55 2.07 -12.49
C ALA A 70 14.85 1.84 -11.00
N CYS A 71 15.03 0.58 -10.59
CA CYS A 71 15.38 0.18 -9.23
C CYS A 71 16.88 0.24 -8.90
N ALA A 72 17.76 0.37 -9.90
CA ALA A 72 19.20 0.38 -9.68
C ALA A 72 19.71 1.39 -8.62
N PRO A 73 19.17 2.62 -8.48
CA PRO A 73 19.60 3.53 -7.41
C PRO A 73 19.17 3.10 -6.00
N LEU A 74 18.21 2.17 -5.89
CA LEU A 74 17.59 1.76 -4.64
C LEU A 74 18.22 0.50 -4.04
N THR A 75 19.06 -0.23 -4.78
CA THR A 75 19.63 -1.53 -4.36
C THR A 75 20.48 -1.45 -3.10
N ASN A 76 21.10 -0.30 -2.83
CA ASN A 76 21.89 -0.07 -1.62
C ASN A 76 21.05 0.50 -0.45
N ILE A 77 19.79 0.86 -0.70
CA ILE A 77 18.88 1.47 0.27
C ILE A 77 17.90 0.43 0.80
N ILE A 78 17.45 -0.47 -0.08
CA ILE A 78 16.42 -1.47 0.19
C ILE A 78 17.08 -2.85 0.13
N PRO A 79 17.22 -3.55 1.28
CA PRO A 79 17.73 -4.93 1.31
C PRO A 79 16.91 -5.83 0.40
N ASP A 80 17.52 -6.85 -0.20
CA ASP A 80 16.86 -7.87 -1.03
C ASP A 80 16.07 -7.35 -2.26
N LEU A 81 16.15 -6.05 -2.59
CA LEU A 81 15.38 -5.46 -3.67
C LEU A 81 15.53 -6.18 -5.00
N SER A 82 16.75 -6.60 -5.35
CA SER A 82 17.02 -7.30 -6.60
C SER A 82 16.24 -8.62 -6.70
N VAL A 83 16.12 -9.36 -5.60
CA VAL A 83 15.36 -10.63 -5.55
C VAL A 83 13.90 -10.36 -5.87
N TYR A 84 13.31 -9.36 -5.22
CA TYR A 84 11.91 -9.00 -5.44
C TYR A 84 11.66 -8.36 -6.81
N VAL A 85 12.64 -7.65 -7.38
CA VAL A 85 12.56 -7.18 -8.78
C VAL A 85 12.50 -8.35 -9.75
N HIS A 86 13.34 -9.37 -9.57
CA HIS A 86 13.30 -10.57 -10.40
C HIS A 86 11.98 -11.33 -10.24
N MET A 87 11.55 -11.56 -9.00
CA MET A 87 10.25 -12.19 -8.70
C MET A 87 9.09 -11.43 -9.34
N ALA A 88 9.06 -10.09 -9.24
CA ALA A 88 8.01 -9.28 -9.83
C ALA A 88 7.99 -9.37 -11.37
N LEU A 89 9.14 -9.48 -12.01
CA LEU A 89 9.25 -9.68 -13.46
C LEU A 89 8.79 -11.09 -13.86
N ASP A 90 9.29 -12.11 -13.17
CA ASP A 90 9.03 -13.52 -13.49
C ASP A 90 7.55 -13.89 -13.29
N GLU A 91 6.88 -13.28 -12.32
CA GLU A 91 5.45 -13.46 -12.06
C GLU A 91 4.54 -12.54 -12.90
N THR A 92 5.12 -11.66 -13.72
CA THR A 92 4.34 -10.84 -14.65
C THR A 92 4.12 -11.60 -15.95
N PRO A 93 2.86 -11.75 -16.41
CA PRO A 93 2.57 -12.40 -17.69
C PRO A 93 3.28 -11.72 -18.86
N GLU A 94 3.61 -12.47 -19.91
CA GLU A 94 4.20 -11.92 -21.14
C GLU A 94 3.33 -10.85 -21.80
N GLU A 95 2.01 -10.98 -21.67
CA GLU A 95 1.01 -10.00 -22.10
C GLU A 95 0.20 -9.51 -20.88
N PRO A 96 0.67 -8.45 -20.18
CA PRO A 96 -0.08 -7.87 -19.08
C PRO A 96 -1.39 -7.23 -19.54
N PRO A 97 -2.44 -7.23 -18.69
CA PRO A 97 -3.70 -6.58 -18.99
C PRO A 97 -3.58 -5.04 -19.00
N ASP A 98 -4.68 -4.37 -19.35
CA ASP A 98 -4.84 -2.92 -19.22
C ASP A 98 -3.84 -2.07 -20.03
N GLY A 99 -3.22 -2.66 -21.05
CA GLY A 99 -2.24 -1.99 -21.91
C GLY A 99 -0.92 -1.67 -21.21
N LEU A 100 -0.63 -2.35 -20.10
CA LEU A 100 0.63 -2.24 -19.39
C LEU A 100 1.74 -2.99 -20.12
N THR A 101 2.96 -2.44 -20.05
CA THR A 101 4.16 -3.22 -20.36
C THR A 101 4.48 -4.19 -19.21
N ILE A 102 5.33 -5.18 -19.48
CA ILE A 102 5.84 -6.10 -18.45
C ILE A 102 6.47 -5.30 -17.30
N ASP A 103 7.34 -4.33 -17.60
CA ASP A 103 8.00 -3.50 -16.58
C ASP A 103 7.02 -2.65 -15.75
N GLU A 104 5.96 -2.14 -16.37
CA GLU A 104 4.93 -1.34 -15.69
C GLU A 104 4.07 -2.20 -14.75
N SER A 105 3.61 -3.35 -15.23
CA SER A 105 2.88 -4.33 -14.41
C SER A 105 3.76 -4.86 -13.28
N ALA A 106 5.02 -5.20 -13.58
CA ALA A 106 5.97 -5.66 -12.59
C ALA A 106 6.30 -4.56 -11.55
N ALA A 107 6.30 -3.28 -11.91
CA ALA A 107 6.48 -2.19 -10.96
C ALA A 107 5.32 -2.11 -9.95
N ILE A 108 4.07 -2.33 -10.40
CA ILE A 108 2.89 -2.41 -9.53
C ILE A 108 2.95 -3.67 -8.67
N ARG A 109 3.34 -4.81 -9.24
CA ARG A 109 3.57 -6.05 -8.50
C ARG A 109 4.60 -5.85 -7.41
N LEU A 110 5.78 -5.32 -7.72
CA LEU A 110 6.84 -5.03 -6.75
C LEU A 110 6.37 -4.15 -5.58
N TYR A 111 5.47 -3.21 -5.85
CA TYR A 111 4.86 -2.35 -4.83
C TYR A 111 3.88 -3.11 -3.90
N THR A 112 3.29 -4.21 -4.36
CA THR A 112 2.16 -4.88 -3.69
C THR A 112 2.48 -6.27 -3.15
N ILE A 113 3.51 -6.93 -3.69
CA ILE A 113 3.96 -8.25 -3.22
C ILE A 113 4.41 -8.18 -1.77
N GLU A 114 4.12 -9.25 -1.05
CA GLU A 114 4.60 -9.44 0.31
C GLU A 114 6.07 -9.79 0.28
N TRP A 115 6.83 -9.20 1.21
CA TRP A 115 8.24 -9.51 1.35
C TRP A 115 8.40 -10.41 2.57
N GLU A 116 8.98 -11.58 2.34
CA GLU A 116 9.40 -12.50 3.38
C GLU A 116 10.73 -12.04 3.99
N GLY A 117 10.81 -12.09 5.32
CA GLY A 117 12.04 -11.79 6.06
C GLY A 117 11.93 -10.61 7.02
N PRO A 118 13.03 -10.25 7.71
CA PRO A 118 13.04 -9.21 8.73
C PRO A 118 13.14 -7.79 8.16
N HIS A 119 13.32 -7.64 6.84
CA HIS A 119 13.58 -6.38 6.18
C HIS A 119 12.30 -5.74 5.64
N ARG A 120 12.22 -4.41 5.76
CA ARG A 120 11.07 -3.66 5.25
C ARG A 120 11.01 -3.71 3.73
N SER A 121 9.82 -3.91 3.20
CA SER A 121 9.55 -3.91 1.76
C SER A 121 9.76 -2.55 1.09
N LEU A 122 9.88 -2.54 -0.24
CA LEU A 122 9.88 -1.31 -1.03
C LEU A 122 8.67 -0.42 -0.72
N TYR A 123 7.47 -1.01 -0.61
CA TYR A 123 6.25 -0.32 -0.18
C TYR A 123 6.44 0.41 1.15
N SER A 124 6.97 -0.30 2.14
CA SER A 124 7.10 0.20 3.52
C SER A 124 8.11 1.34 3.59
N ILE A 125 9.27 1.18 2.93
CA ILE A 125 10.32 2.20 2.92
C ILE A 125 9.89 3.41 2.09
N LEU A 126 9.36 3.22 0.87
CA LEU A 126 8.93 4.33 0.01
C LEU A 126 7.83 5.16 0.69
N ASN A 127 6.80 4.53 1.24
CA ASN A 127 5.73 5.26 1.94
C ASN A 127 6.22 5.94 3.22
N HIS A 128 7.28 5.45 3.85
CA HIS A 128 7.92 6.15 4.94
C HIS A 128 8.65 7.39 4.44
N THR A 129 9.45 7.26 3.38
CA THR A 129 10.19 8.38 2.75
C THR A 129 9.26 9.45 2.18
N LEU A 130 8.09 9.09 1.63
CA LEU A 130 7.10 10.06 1.16
C LEU A 130 6.59 11.01 2.26
N LYS A 131 6.71 10.59 3.52
CA LYS A 131 6.30 11.35 4.71
C LYS A 131 7.44 12.11 5.37
N THR A 132 8.68 11.93 4.93
CA THR A 132 9.81 12.66 5.51
C THR A 132 9.79 14.11 5.04
N ALA A 133 10.32 15.00 5.89
CA ALA A 133 10.32 16.43 5.62
C ALA A 133 11.24 16.80 4.44
N ASP A 134 12.34 16.07 4.27
CA ASP A 134 13.31 16.32 3.23
C ASP A 134 12.92 15.60 1.93
N ARG A 135 12.63 16.38 0.89
CA ARG A 135 12.26 15.85 -0.43
C ARG A 135 13.45 15.29 -1.20
N GLU A 136 14.69 15.64 -0.84
CA GLU A 136 15.88 15.07 -1.45
C GLU A 136 16.02 13.58 -1.13
N ASP A 137 15.46 13.10 -0.01
CA ASP A 137 15.41 11.67 0.33
C ASP A 137 14.65 10.84 -0.72
N LEU A 138 13.74 11.46 -1.48
CA LEU A 138 12.98 10.79 -2.54
C LEU A 138 13.75 10.70 -3.86
N ARG A 139 14.85 11.44 -4.02
CA ARG A 139 15.59 11.53 -5.28
C ARG A 139 16.05 10.16 -5.81
N PRO A 140 16.53 9.21 -4.99
CA PRO A 140 16.86 7.85 -5.46
C PRO A 140 15.65 7.11 -6.05
N TYR A 141 14.42 7.46 -5.64
CA TYR A 141 13.19 6.82 -6.05
C TYR A 141 12.62 7.38 -7.36
N PHE A 142 13.12 8.50 -7.88
CA PHE A 142 12.47 9.20 -9.01
C PHE A 142 12.30 8.31 -10.24
N LYS A 143 13.31 7.49 -10.57
CA LYS A 143 13.22 6.56 -11.71
C LYS A 143 12.17 5.48 -11.50
N TYR A 144 12.07 4.93 -10.29
CA TYR A 144 11.03 3.98 -9.94
C TYR A 144 9.64 4.64 -9.91
N LEU A 145 9.51 5.82 -9.29
CA LEU A 145 8.26 6.60 -9.24
C LEU A 145 7.79 6.96 -10.64
N LYS A 146 8.69 7.32 -11.55
CA LYS A 146 8.36 7.58 -12.96
C LYS A 146 7.70 6.36 -13.61
N LEU A 147 8.29 5.18 -13.47
CA LEU A 147 7.75 3.94 -14.02
C LEU A 147 6.41 3.57 -13.36
N PHE A 148 6.37 3.55 -12.03
CA PHE A 148 5.21 3.17 -11.24
C PHE A 148 4.00 4.09 -11.48
N LEU A 149 4.19 5.42 -11.44
CA LEU A 149 3.10 6.37 -11.69
C LEU A 149 2.63 6.37 -13.15
N THR A 150 3.54 6.09 -14.10
CA THR A 150 3.15 5.90 -15.51
C THR A 150 2.26 4.66 -15.66
N ALA A 151 2.60 3.57 -14.98
CA ALA A 151 1.78 2.36 -14.94
C ALA A 151 0.39 2.63 -14.33
N LEU A 152 0.34 3.27 -13.17
CA LEU A 152 -0.93 3.61 -12.51
C LEU A 152 -1.82 4.53 -13.35
N ALA A 153 -1.24 5.47 -14.10
CA ALA A 153 -1.99 6.38 -14.96
C ALA A 153 -2.66 5.69 -16.17
N LYS A 154 -2.21 4.49 -16.55
CA LYS A 154 -2.83 3.68 -17.62
C LYS A 154 -4.02 2.86 -17.13
N LEU A 155 -4.08 2.55 -15.84
CA LEU A 155 -5.14 1.73 -15.29
C LEU A 155 -6.50 2.43 -15.38
N PRO A 156 -7.58 1.69 -15.65
CA PRO A 156 -8.91 2.27 -15.69
C PRO A 156 -9.30 2.81 -14.31
N CYS A 157 -9.86 4.02 -14.27
CA CYS A 157 -10.44 4.55 -13.05
C CYS A 157 -11.69 3.76 -12.68
N VAL A 158 -11.73 3.25 -11.45
CA VAL A 158 -12.94 2.66 -10.88
C VAL A 158 -13.97 3.77 -10.63
N PRO A 159 -15.26 3.55 -10.92
CA PRO A 159 -16.31 4.51 -10.56
C PRO A 159 -16.34 4.76 -9.05
N GLN A 160 -17.08 5.79 -8.64
CA GLN A 160 -17.23 6.11 -7.22
C GLN A 160 -17.67 4.88 -6.41
N LEU A 161 -16.81 4.45 -5.49
CA LEU A 161 -16.97 3.25 -4.69
C LEU A 161 -16.47 3.51 -3.27
N THR A 162 -17.16 2.94 -2.29
CA THR A 162 -16.66 2.91 -0.91
C THR A 162 -15.55 1.88 -0.81
N ILE A 163 -14.34 2.36 -0.52
CA ILE A 163 -13.17 1.53 -0.28
C ILE A 163 -12.77 1.59 1.19
N TRP A 164 -12.05 0.57 1.61
CA TRP A 164 -11.62 0.39 2.99
C TRP A 164 -10.11 0.26 3.06
N ARG A 165 -9.53 0.80 4.13
CA ARG A 165 -8.11 0.67 4.42
C ARG A 165 -7.94 0.20 5.85
N GLY A 166 -7.24 -0.92 6.02
CA GLY A 166 -6.81 -1.39 7.33
C GLY A 166 -5.76 -0.44 7.91
N VAL A 167 -5.99 0.00 9.15
CA VAL A 167 -5.00 0.71 9.97
C VAL A 167 -4.93 0.03 11.33
N THR A 168 -3.72 -0.10 11.88
CA THR A 168 -3.46 -0.80 13.14
C THR A 168 -3.74 0.06 14.37
N LYS A 169 -4.20 1.31 14.19
CA LYS A 169 -4.42 2.28 15.25
C LYS A 169 -5.72 3.04 15.01
N ASP A 170 -6.39 3.45 16.09
CA ASP A 170 -7.46 4.45 16.02
C ASP A 170 -6.90 5.82 15.58
N LEU A 171 -7.43 6.31 14.46
CA LEU A 171 -7.07 7.60 13.86
C LEU A 171 -8.24 8.60 13.95
N SER A 172 -9.36 8.25 14.58
CA SER A 172 -10.59 9.06 14.57
C SER A 172 -10.37 10.50 15.05
N ALA A 173 -9.53 10.70 16.06
CA ALA A 173 -9.18 12.02 16.59
C ALA A 173 -8.37 12.88 15.60
N ASP A 174 -7.63 12.27 14.68
CA ASP A 174 -6.78 12.95 13.70
C ASP A 174 -7.54 13.34 12.42
N PHE A 175 -8.76 12.82 12.21
CA PHE A 175 -9.58 13.06 11.03
C PHE A 175 -10.97 13.61 11.40
N PRO A 176 -11.06 14.87 11.88
CA PRO A 176 -12.35 15.48 12.13
C PRO A 176 -13.15 15.62 10.82
N PRO A 177 -14.48 15.39 10.83
CA PRO A 177 -15.32 15.56 9.65
C PRO A 177 -15.17 16.96 9.04
N GLY A 178 -15.09 17.02 7.70
CA GLY A 178 -14.94 18.28 6.96
C GLY A 178 -13.51 18.82 6.87
N THR A 179 -12.52 18.10 7.41
CA THR A 179 -11.11 18.50 7.32
C THR A 179 -10.50 18.08 5.99
N LEU A 180 -9.86 19.02 5.29
CA LEU A 180 -9.01 18.70 4.14
C LEU A 180 -7.66 18.17 4.63
N VAL A 181 -7.29 16.98 4.18
CA VAL A 181 -6.03 16.33 4.55
C VAL A 181 -5.26 15.98 3.29
N THR A 182 -3.96 16.30 3.27
CA THR A 182 -3.04 15.74 2.28
C THR A 182 -2.44 14.46 2.84
N TRP A 183 -2.57 13.37 2.10
CA TRP A 183 -2.03 12.08 2.48
C TRP A 183 -0.83 11.78 1.59
N TRP A 184 0.40 11.91 2.10
CA TRP A 184 1.60 11.91 1.26
C TRP A 184 2.02 10.52 0.78
N ALA A 185 1.73 9.48 1.56
CA ALA A 185 1.99 8.10 1.14
C ALA A 185 0.96 7.60 0.11
N PHE A 186 1.29 6.57 -0.65
CA PHE A 186 0.26 5.88 -1.42
C PHE A 186 -0.72 5.14 -0.49
N SER A 187 -1.96 5.00 -0.94
CA SER A 187 -3.01 4.30 -0.21
C SER A 187 -3.34 2.98 -0.90
N SER A 188 -3.07 1.87 -0.21
CA SER A 188 -3.58 0.54 -0.59
C SER A 188 -4.92 0.33 0.10
N CYS A 189 -5.95 0.01 -0.69
CA CYS A 189 -7.32 -0.16 -0.21
C CYS A 189 -7.94 -1.46 -0.77
N THR A 190 -9.06 -1.88 -0.18
CA THR A 190 -9.90 -3.00 -0.64
C THR A 190 -11.36 -2.55 -0.71
N ASP A 191 -12.11 -3.03 -1.69
CA ASP A 191 -13.57 -2.85 -1.76
C ASP A 191 -14.32 -3.85 -0.85
N ARG A 192 -13.62 -4.84 -0.29
CA ARG A 192 -14.18 -5.88 0.58
C ARG A 192 -14.02 -5.51 2.05
N ALA A 193 -15.12 -5.07 2.65
CA ALA A 193 -15.15 -4.66 4.06
C ALA A 193 -14.61 -5.73 5.03
N ARG A 194 -14.83 -7.02 4.76
CA ARG A 194 -14.39 -8.14 5.64
C ARG A 194 -12.87 -8.32 5.70
N GLU A 195 -12.14 -7.89 4.68
CA GLU A 195 -10.67 -8.01 4.65
C GLU A 195 -9.99 -6.98 5.57
N GLN A 196 -10.71 -6.00 6.11
CA GLN A 196 -10.18 -5.06 7.12
C GLN A 196 -9.80 -5.75 8.44
N HIS A 197 -10.53 -6.80 8.83
CA HIS A 197 -10.28 -7.50 10.09
C HIS A 197 -8.98 -8.33 10.06
N ILE A 198 -8.42 -8.61 8.88
CA ILE A 198 -7.09 -9.24 8.73
C ILE A 198 -5.99 -8.32 9.26
N PHE A 199 -6.22 -7.00 9.31
CA PHE A 199 -5.23 -6.01 9.74
C PHE A 199 -5.27 -5.68 11.24
N ARG A 200 -6.11 -6.36 12.03
CA ARG A 200 -6.08 -6.22 13.50
C ARG A 200 -5.24 -7.36 14.09
N PRO A 201 -4.23 -7.07 14.94
CA PRO A 201 -3.69 -8.11 15.80
C PRO A 201 -4.83 -8.60 16.71
N TYR A 202 -4.93 -9.92 16.87
CA TYR A 202 -5.85 -10.53 17.82
C TYR A 202 -5.58 -9.96 19.22
N GLU A 203 -6.66 -9.61 19.94
CA GLU A 203 -6.64 -9.11 21.33
C GLU A 203 -5.90 -10.03 22.29
#